data_AF-F6HTD1-F1
#
_entry.id   AF-F6HTD1-F1
#
_cell.length_a   1.000
_cell.length_b   1.000
_cell.length_c   1.000
_cell.angle_alpha   90.00
_cell.angle_beta   90.00
_cell.angle_gamma   90.00
#
_symmetry.space_group_name_H-M   'P 1'
#
loop_
_entity.id
_entity.type
_entity.pdbx_description
1 polymer ?
#
loop_
_entity_poly.entity_id
_entity_poly.type
_entity_poly.pdbx_seq_one_letter_code
_entity_poly.pdbx_strand_id
1 'polypeptide(L)' 'MKAVVQEFFKLPLKEKNAYAKLPNGVEGYGQHFVVSQDQKLDWADILFLQCLPASERKMRFWPQEPISFRQP' A
#
# COMPACT_ATOMS: atom_id res chain seq x y z
N MET A 1 -1.27 -10.45 11.07
CA MET A 1 -1.65 -9.32 10.19
C MET A 1 -1.60 -7.95 10.88
N LYS A 2 -2.39 -7.67 11.94
CA LYS A 2 -2.45 -6.32 12.57
C LYS A 2 -1.07 -5.73 12.96
N ALA A 3 -0.26 -6.49 13.70
CA ALA A 3 1.06 -6.02 14.15
C ALA A 3 2.01 -5.72 12.97
N VAL A 4 2.05 -6.61 11.99
CA VAL A 4 2.85 -6.50 10.76
C VAL A 4 2.49 -5.23 9.97
N VAL A 5 1.20 -4.94 9.84
CA VAL A 5 0.74 -3.70 9.19
C VAL A 5 1.15 -2.47 10.01
N GLN A 6 1.03 -2.52 11.35
CA GLN A 6 1.47 -1.41 12.20
C GLN A 6 2.97 -1.15 12.09
N GLU A 7 3.79 -2.19 11.99
CA GLU A 7 5.24 -2.06 11.76
C GLU A 7 5.55 -1.40 10.43
N PHE A 8 4.88 -1.81 9.34
CA PHE A 8 5.01 -1.17 8.04
C PHE A 8 4.69 0.34 8.12
N PHE A 9 3.59 0.73 8.77
CA PHE A 9 3.20 2.14 8.84
C PHE A 9 4.10 2.99 9.76
N LYS A 10 4.87 2.37 10.64
CA LYS A 10 5.92 3.02 11.45
C LYS A 10 7.21 3.29 10.67
N LEU A 11 7.40 2.68 9.50
CA LEU A 11 8.57 2.93 8.67
C LEU A 11 8.63 4.40 8.19
N PRO A 12 9.84 4.93 7.94
CA PRO A 12 10.02 6.24 7.32
C PRO A 12 9.24 6.35 5.99
N LEU A 13 8.78 7.56 5.68
CA LEU A 13 8.03 7.83 4.45
C LEU A 13 8.77 7.36 3.19
N LYS A 14 10.11 7.53 3.14
CA LYS A 14 10.94 7.07 2.03
C LYS A 14 10.79 5.58 1.75
N GLU A 15 10.70 4.77 2.80
CA GLU A 15 10.56 3.31 2.70
C GLU A 15 9.14 2.94 2.28
N LYS A 16 8.12 3.60 2.84
CA LYS A 16 6.73 3.40 2.41
C LYS A 16 6.51 3.78 0.94
N ASN A 17 7.17 4.84 0.47
CA ASN A 17 7.11 5.29 -0.92
C ASN A 17 7.76 4.32 -1.91
N ALA A 18 8.58 3.37 -1.48
CA ALA A 18 9.06 2.29 -2.35
C ALA A 18 7.90 1.43 -2.91
N TYR A 19 6.77 1.43 -2.22
CA TYR A 19 5.55 0.71 -2.59
C TYR A 19 4.48 1.64 -3.18
N ALA A 20 4.86 2.85 -3.58
CA ALA A 20 3.91 3.85 -4.07
C ALA A 20 3.08 3.31 -5.25
N LYS A 21 1.82 3.70 -5.26
CA LYS A 21 0.91 3.54 -6.40
C LYS A 21 1.55 4.06 -7.69
N LEU A 22 1.38 3.32 -8.79
CA LEU A 22 1.73 3.84 -10.12
C LEU A 22 0.64 4.75 -10.68
N PRO A 23 1.00 5.63 -11.64
CA PRO A 23 0.01 6.25 -12.51
C PRO A 23 -0.96 5.20 -13.08
N ASN A 24 -2.25 5.48 -12.99
CA ASN A 24 -3.35 4.60 -13.43
C ASN A 24 -3.43 3.23 -12.71
N GLY A 25 -2.65 3.00 -11.65
CA GLY A 25 -2.66 1.78 -10.86
C GLY A 25 -3.60 1.87 -9.65
N VAL A 26 -4.22 0.74 -9.30
CA VAL A 26 -5.11 0.67 -8.12
C VAL A 26 -4.39 0.21 -6.87
N GLU A 27 -3.34 -0.59 -6.96
CA GLU A 27 -2.56 -1.10 -5.82
C GLU A 27 -1.37 -0.19 -5.45
N GLY A 28 -0.92 -0.31 -4.20
CA GLY A 28 0.24 0.40 -3.66
C GLY A 28 -0.10 1.34 -2.49
N TYR A 29 0.94 2.02 -2.01
CA TYR A 29 0.87 3.03 -0.97
C TYR A 29 0.53 4.40 -1.55
N GLY A 30 -0.34 5.15 -0.88
CA GLY A 30 -0.71 6.53 -1.22
C GLY A 30 -2.21 6.79 -1.15
N GLN A 31 -2.64 8.00 -1.51
CA GLN A 31 -4.06 8.33 -1.62
C GLN A 31 -4.73 7.57 -2.77
N HIS A 32 -6.00 7.24 -2.63
CA HIS A 32 -6.80 6.61 -3.68
C HIS A 32 -7.95 7.50 -4.12
N PHE A 33 -8.44 7.25 -5.35
CA PHE A 33 -9.69 7.81 -5.87
C PHE A 33 -9.74 9.34 -5.94
N VAL A 34 -8.61 10.00 -6.26
CA VAL A 34 -8.62 11.43 -6.59
C VAL A 34 -9.14 11.60 -8.03
N VAL A 35 -10.31 12.22 -8.17
CA VAL A 35 -11.01 12.40 -9.44
C VAL A 35 -11.09 13.87 -9.89
N SER A 36 -10.90 14.83 -8.98
CA SER A 36 -10.90 16.26 -9.29
C SER A 36 -10.03 17.06 -8.31
N GLN A 37 -9.71 18.31 -8.67
CA GLN A 37 -8.93 19.21 -7.80
C GLN A 37 -9.73 19.68 -6.58
N ASP A 38 -11.04 19.83 -6.70
CA ASP A 38 -11.92 20.30 -5.62
C ASP A 38 -12.37 19.18 -4.67
N GLN A 39 -11.89 17.96 -4.88
CA GLN A 39 -12.27 16.82 -4.06
C GLN A 39 -11.69 16.95 -2.64
N LYS A 40 -12.56 16.79 -1.65
CA LYS A 40 -12.15 16.60 -0.25
C LYS A 40 -11.53 15.21 -0.09
N LEU A 41 -10.35 15.16 0.49
CA LEU A 41 -9.62 13.92 0.73
C LEU A 41 -9.78 13.45 2.17
N ASP A 42 -9.73 12.14 2.34
CA ASP A 42 -9.68 11.53 3.67
C ASP A 42 -8.34 11.84 4.35
N TRP A 43 -8.38 12.05 5.66
CA TRP A 43 -7.18 12.20 6.47
C TRP A 43 -6.61 10.82 6.84
N ALA A 44 -6.09 10.11 5.84
CA ALA A 44 -5.58 8.76 6.03
C ALA A 44 -4.50 8.40 5.01
N ASP A 45 -3.46 7.68 5.42
CA ASP A 45 -2.59 6.97 4.48
C ASP A 45 -3.19 5.60 4.15
N ILE A 46 -3.12 5.18 2.89
CA ILE A 46 -3.69 3.91 2.43
C ILE A 46 -2.60 3.04 1.81
N LEU A 47 -2.63 1.73 2.12
CA LEU A 47 -1.93 0.68 1.39
C LEU A 47 -3.00 -0.27 0.85
N PHE A 48 -3.22 -0.28 -0.46
CA PHE A 48 -4.20 -1.16 -1.10
C PHE A 48 -3.51 -2.31 -1.82
N LEU A 49 -3.90 -3.54 -1.50
CA LEU A 49 -3.32 -4.76 -2.06
C LEU A 49 -4.41 -5.72 -2.52
N GLN A 50 -4.24 -6.29 -3.70
CA GLN A 50 -5.07 -7.41 -4.12
C GLN A 50 -4.52 -8.71 -3.53
N CYS A 51 -5.27 -9.30 -2.60
CA CYS A 51 -4.86 -10.52 -1.89
C CYS A 51 -5.23 -11.81 -2.61
N LEU A 52 -6.29 -11.78 -3.43
CA LEU A 52 -6.82 -12.95 -4.13
C LEU A 52 -7.29 -12.59 -5.55
N PRO A 53 -7.24 -13.54 -6.50
CA PRO A 53 -6.59 -14.86 -6.37
C PRO A 53 -5.06 -14.73 -6.20
N ALA A 54 -4.41 -15.74 -5.63
CA ALA A 54 -2.97 -15.69 -5.36
C ALA A 54 -2.12 -15.46 -6.62
N SER A 55 -2.60 -15.95 -7.77
CA SER A 55 -2.00 -15.76 -9.10
C SER A 55 -1.95 -14.31 -9.57
N GLU A 56 -2.80 -13.43 -9.03
CA GLU A 56 -2.88 -12.02 -9.42
C GLU A 56 -2.13 -11.08 -8.47
N ARG A 57 -1.50 -11.61 -7.41
CA ARG A 57 -0.75 -10.79 -6.45
C ARG A 57 0.44 -10.12 -7.12
N LYS A 58 0.44 -8.79 -7.11
CA LYS A 58 1.55 -7.99 -7.60
C LYS A 58 2.58 -7.78 -6.48
N MET A 59 3.49 -8.74 -6.32
CA MET A 59 4.49 -8.76 -5.23
C MET A 59 5.38 -7.51 -5.11
N ARG A 60 5.46 -6.68 -6.15
CA ARG A 60 6.10 -5.36 -6.09
C ARG A 60 5.46 -4.38 -5.10
N PHE A 61 4.16 -4.52 -4.82
CA PHE A 61 3.45 -3.66 -3.87
C PHE A 61 3.38 -4.24 -2.45
N TRP A 62 3.72 -5.53 -2.31
CA TRP A 62 3.73 -6.20 -1.01
C TRP A 62 5.00 -5.79 -0.25
N PRO A 63 4.91 -5.17 0.93
CA PRO A 63 6.08 -4.79 1.71
C PRO A 63 7.08 -5.94 1.90
N GLN A 64 8.38 -5.65 1.72
CA GLN A 64 9.47 -6.56 2.09
C GLN A 64 9.82 -6.42 3.57
N GLU A 65 9.58 -5.23 4.13
CA GLU A 65 9.74 -4.93 5.54
C GLU A 65 8.39 -4.53 6.16
N PRO A 66 7.97 -5.17 7.26
CA PRO A 66 8.61 -6.33 7.90
C PRO A 66 8.54 -7.61 7.04
N ILE A 67 9.55 -8.48 7.11
CA ILE A 67 9.63 -9.76 6.35
C ILE A 67 8.36 -10.63 6.49
N SER A 68 7.72 -10.57 7.66
CA SER A 68 6.49 -11.29 7.97
C SER A 68 5.28 -10.84 7.14
N PHE A 69 5.34 -9.72 6.41
CA PHE A 69 4.26 -9.26 5.53
C PHE A 69 3.99 -10.22 4.36
N ARG A 70 5.03 -10.89 3.85
CA ARG A 70 4.94 -11.80 2.70
C ARG A 70 4.81 -13.27 3.09
N GLN A 71 4.80 -13.58 4.38
CA GLN A 71 4.67 -14.96 4.85
C GLN A 71 3.21 -15.43 4.76
N PRO A 72 2.96 -16.72 4.51
CA PRO A 72 1.61 -17.31 4.49
C PRO A 72 0.84 -17.12 5.80
#